data_AF-A0A9W9XFT9-F1
#
_entry.id   AF-A0A9W9XFT9-F1
#
_cell.length_a   1.000
_cell.length_b   1.000
_cell.length_c   1.000
_cell.angle_alpha   90.00
_cell.angle_beta   90.00
_cell.angle_gamma   90.00
#
_symmetry.space_group_name_H-M   'P 1'
#
loop_
_entity.id
_entity.type
_entity.pdbx_description
1 polymer ?
#
loop_
_entity_poly.entity_id
_entity_poly.type
_entity_poly.pdbx_seq_one_letter_code
_entity_poly.pdbx_strand_id
1 'polypeptide(L)'
;MPLIRLQPHPFTSIPPHPSLPDDAPRPELRPYIIAALHEALDLLASIPSTFTADPKLRPSSPSQAKVKLLRKWRHLSSAEPATVPGAAGSGSAGPGAQNKTDSESNSRSRSEFWVCRQSEHVNARADGTASWAEFQEGLRTDHAQHEMEYTPTVSAVEKLLDWNEAHIGEIEVDGVTFKDVEMEVNLITHTFKPSFLISPRCFISLTISAAYHGHPSTPSSHGAEQPPTPEAPSFLTLQIPLHAAAPSTPPALLKTISASIPKRAVLANYASIERAELRSRSTSPSASGSSQSKTSSSYTEWTMATTSDAAGSIPQWVQRSWALGGVPKAVVADVGLFIGWTMRRRGTAAT
;
A
#
# COMPACT_ATOMS: atom_id res chain seq x y z
N MET A 1 -5.21 17.06 -2.93
CA MET A 1 -4.83 16.12 -4.02
C MET A 1 -4.80 14.72 -3.44
N PRO A 2 -5.19 13.67 -4.19
CA PRO A 2 -5.08 12.30 -3.69
C PRO A 2 -3.60 11.95 -3.41
N LEU A 3 -3.33 11.48 -2.19
CA LEU A 3 -2.04 11.00 -1.72
C LEU A 3 -1.80 9.58 -2.19
N ILE A 4 -2.81 8.70 -2.09
CA ILE A 4 -2.67 7.27 -2.40
C ILE A 4 -3.00 7.02 -3.88
N ARG A 5 -1.99 7.20 -4.73
CA ARG A 5 -2.07 7.10 -6.19
C ARG A 5 -0.77 6.62 -6.81
N LEU A 6 -0.82 6.13 -8.04
CA LEU A 6 0.35 5.60 -8.76
C LEU A 6 1.38 6.67 -9.10
N GLN A 7 0.92 7.89 -9.42
CA GLN A 7 1.80 9.00 -9.74
C GLN A 7 2.62 9.39 -8.50
N PRO A 8 3.96 9.26 -8.54
CA PRO A 8 4.80 9.58 -7.39
C PRO A 8 4.75 11.06 -7.06
N HIS A 9 4.89 11.37 -5.78
CA HIS A 9 4.96 12.74 -5.27
C HIS A 9 6.41 13.20 -5.07
N PRO A 10 6.70 14.51 -5.18
CA PRO A 10 8.04 15.02 -4.89
C PRO A 10 8.34 14.99 -3.38
N PHE A 11 9.61 14.93 -3.00
CA PHE A 11 10.03 15.06 -1.59
C PHE A 11 9.62 16.38 -0.93
N THR A 12 9.25 17.42 -1.68
CA THR A 12 8.69 18.66 -1.13
C THR A 12 7.23 18.52 -0.67
N SER A 13 6.52 17.46 -1.06
CA SER A 13 5.12 17.25 -0.67
C SER A 13 4.96 16.46 0.63
N ILE A 14 6.04 16.07 1.29
CA ILE A 14 5.99 15.35 2.57
C ILE A 14 6.31 16.31 3.72
N PRO A 15 5.86 16.00 4.95
CA PRO A 15 6.06 16.87 6.10
C PRO A 15 7.51 17.25 6.41
N PRO A 16 7.75 18.33 7.19
CA PRO A 16 9.06 18.68 7.69
C PRO A 16 9.77 17.52 8.39
N HIS A 17 11.09 17.46 8.22
CA HIS A 17 11.96 16.46 8.85
C HIS A 17 13.36 17.07 8.99
N PRO A 18 14.13 16.80 10.07
CA PRO A 18 15.45 17.42 10.29
C PRO A 18 16.47 17.21 9.17
N SER A 19 16.34 16.12 8.41
CA SER A 19 17.20 15.83 7.23
C SER A 19 16.71 16.45 5.91
N LEU A 20 15.59 17.18 5.95
CA LEU A 20 15.03 17.90 4.80
C LEU A 20 15.19 19.42 5.02
N PRO A 21 15.47 20.20 3.97
CA PRO A 21 15.59 21.64 4.06
C PRO A 21 14.22 22.29 4.26
N ASP A 22 14.24 23.43 4.95
CA ASP A 22 13.07 24.28 5.25
C ASP A 22 12.77 25.29 4.12
N ASP A 23 13.51 25.22 3.01
CA ASP A 23 13.52 26.21 1.94
C ASP A 23 12.24 26.20 1.08
N ALA A 24 11.34 25.22 1.27
CA ALA A 24 10.09 25.08 0.55
C ALA A 24 8.92 24.84 1.52
N PRO A 25 7.71 25.37 1.25
CA PRO A 25 6.54 25.09 2.08
C PRO A 25 6.21 23.60 2.03
N ARG A 26 6.15 22.97 3.21
CA ARG A 26 5.82 21.56 3.41
C ARG A 26 4.49 21.44 4.17
N PRO A 27 3.70 20.39 3.94
CA PRO A 27 2.47 20.17 4.71
C PRO A 27 2.79 19.87 6.18
N GLU A 28 1.93 20.28 7.09
CA GLU A 28 2.06 19.92 8.49
C GLU A 28 1.89 18.40 8.69
N LEU A 29 2.65 17.82 9.63
CA LEU A 29 2.74 16.38 9.85
C LEU A 29 1.39 15.74 10.16
N ARG A 30 0.67 16.24 11.17
CA ARG A 30 -0.61 15.67 11.61
C ARG A 30 -1.70 15.78 10.53
N PRO A 31 -1.96 16.96 9.91
CA PRO A 31 -2.90 17.06 8.80
C PRO A 31 -2.57 16.17 7.61
N TYR A 32 -1.29 15.97 7.30
CA TYR A 32 -0.86 15.06 6.23
C TYR A 32 -1.25 13.60 6.52
N ILE A 33 -0.97 13.13 7.74
CA ILE A 33 -1.33 11.77 8.17
C ILE A 33 -2.85 11.60 8.20
N ILE A 34 -3.60 12.57 8.73
CA ILE A 34 -5.07 12.55 8.73
C ILE A 34 -5.60 12.39 7.29
N ALA A 35 -5.10 13.17 6.35
CA ALA A 35 -5.51 13.10 4.95
C ALA A 35 -5.20 11.73 4.31
N ALA A 36 -4.04 11.14 4.62
CA ALA A 36 -3.66 9.82 4.11
C ALA A 36 -4.53 8.69 4.69
N LEU A 37 -4.77 8.71 6.00
CA LEU A 37 -5.63 7.73 6.68
C LEU A 37 -7.09 7.85 6.22
N HIS A 38 -7.61 9.08 6.06
CA HIS A 38 -8.96 9.31 5.54
C HIS A 38 -9.11 8.75 4.12
N GLU A 39 -8.19 9.08 3.20
CA GLU A 39 -8.23 8.52 1.84
C GLU A 39 -8.13 6.98 1.86
N ALA A 40 -7.38 6.42 2.80
CA ALA A 40 -7.25 4.99 2.92
C ALA A 40 -8.54 4.30 3.38
N LEU A 41 -9.19 4.85 4.41
CA LEU A 41 -10.48 4.36 4.90
C LEU A 41 -11.54 4.44 3.81
N ASP A 42 -11.61 5.56 3.08
CA ASP A 42 -12.50 5.74 1.93
C ASP A 42 -12.26 4.69 0.84
N LEU A 43 -10.99 4.45 0.48
CA LEU A 43 -10.66 3.46 -0.55
C LEU A 43 -11.09 2.06 -0.09
N LEU A 44 -10.77 1.66 1.15
CA LEU A 44 -11.16 0.38 1.73
C LEU A 44 -12.67 0.19 1.78
N ALA A 45 -13.41 1.21 2.23
CA ALA A 45 -14.87 1.20 2.29
C ALA A 45 -15.51 1.06 0.90
N SER A 46 -14.85 1.59 -0.14
CA SER A 46 -15.32 1.49 -1.52
C SER A 46 -15.03 0.14 -2.20
N ILE A 47 -14.15 -0.72 -1.65
CA ILE A 47 -13.74 -1.97 -2.30
C ILE A 47 -14.94 -2.87 -2.63
N PRO A 48 -15.88 -3.16 -1.70
CA PRO A 48 -16.97 -4.09 -1.97
C PRO A 48 -17.92 -3.65 -3.09
N SER A 49 -18.10 -2.34 -3.27
CA SER A 49 -19.05 -1.76 -4.24
C SER A 49 -18.40 -1.39 -5.57
N THR A 50 -17.09 -1.14 -5.60
CA THR A 50 -16.43 -0.57 -6.78
C THR A 50 -15.38 -1.47 -7.44
N PHE A 51 -14.92 -2.52 -6.76
CA PHE A 51 -13.99 -3.49 -7.36
C PHE A 51 -14.75 -4.69 -7.92
N THR A 52 -14.36 -5.13 -9.11
CA THR A 52 -14.87 -6.36 -9.70
C THR A 52 -14.11 -7.56 -9.15
N ALA A 53 -14.81 -8.45 -8.43
CA ALA A 53 -14.23 -9.69 -7.92
C ALA A 53 -13.97 -10.72 -9.04
N ASP A 54 -12.83 -11.41 -8.96
CA ASP A 54 -12.59 -12.64 -9.69
C ASP A 54 -13.46 -13.74 -9.07
N PRO A 55 -14.27 -14.48 -9.86
CA PRO A 55 -15.09 -15.57 -9.33
C PRO A 55 -14.27 -16.71 -8.74
N LYS A 56 -13.00 -16.88 -9.16
CA LYS A 56 -12.15 -17.97 -8.70
C LYS A 56 -11.26 -17.55 -7.54
N LEU A 57 -11.48 -18.21 -6.40
CA LEU A 57 -10.55 -18.17 -5.28
C LEU A 57 -9.20 -18.81 -5.64
N ARG A 58 -8.11 -18.16 -5.22
CA ARG A 58 -6.75 -18.56 -5.57
C ARG A 58 -6.03 -19.18 -4.35
N PRO A 59 -5.34 -20.32 -4.50
CA PRO A 59 -4.48 -20.84 -3.45
C PRO A 59 -3.17 -20.04 -3.38
N SER A 60 -2.56 -19.99 -2.19
CA SER A 60 -1.22 -19.44 -2.00
C SER A 60 -0.47 -20.28 -0.96
N SER A 61 0.09 -21.41 -1.40
CA SER A 61 0.79 -22.35 -0.51
C SER A 61 2.00 -21.67 0.16
N PRO A 62 2.30 -21.95 1.45
CA PRO A 62 1.66 -22.93 2.35
C PRO A 62 0.39 -22.44 3.08
N SER A 63 -0.16 -21.26 2.77
CA SER A 63 -1.40 -20.80 3.41
C SER A 63 -2.59 -21.72 3.13
N GLN A 64 -3.35 -22.02 4.18
CA GLN A 64 -4.66 -22.68 4.09
C GLN A 64 -5.74 -21.73 3.59
N ALA A 65 -5.58 -20.42 3.83
CA ALA A 65 -6.52 -19.41 3.38
C ALA A 65 -6.57 -19.37 1.85
N LYS A 66 -7.78 -19.18 1.32
CA LYS A 66 -7.95 -18.85 -0.09
C LYS A 66 -7.94 -17.34 -0.27
N VAL A 67 -7.34 -16.91 -1.37
CA VAL A 67 -7.22 -15.48 -1.71
C VAL A 67 -8.32 -15.14 -2.72
N LYS A 68 -9.18 -14.19 -2.35
CA LYS A 68 -10.12 -13.55 -3.26
C LYS A 68 -9.42 -12.38 -3.92
N LEU A 69 -9.41 -12.36 -5.25
CA LEU A 69 -8.80 -11.30 -6.04
C LEU A 69 -9.89 -10.37 -6.56
N LEU A 70 -9.66 -9.06 -6.54
CA LEU A 70 -10.54 -8.05 -7.11
C LEU A 70 -9.73 -7.03 -7.92
N ARG A 71 -10.38 -6.34 -8.85
CA ARG A 71 -9.72 -5.35 -9.72
C ARG A 71 -10.62 -4.17 -10.01
N LYS A 72 -10.01 -3.00 -10.20
CA LYS A 72 -10.71 -1.76 -10.56
C LYS A 72 -9.82 -0.89 -11.43
N TRP A 73 -10.43 -0.18 -12.35
CA TRP A 73 -9.82 1.01 -12.95
C TRP A 73 -10.29 2.24 -12.19
N ARG A 74 -9.36 2.98 -11.60
CA ARG A 74 -9.64 4.24 -10.91
C ARG A 74 -9.31 5.38 -11.87
N HIS A 75 -10.31 6.16 -12.23
CA HIS A 75 -10.10 7.39 -13.00
C HIS A 75 -9.79 8.51 -12.01
N LEU A 76 -8.61 9.11 -12.13
CA LEU A 76 -8.31 10.32 -11.37
C LEU A 76 -8.85 11.52 -12.15
N SER A 77 -9.79 12.24 -11.53
CA SER A 77 -10.19 13.57 -12.01
C SER A 77 -8.95 14.47 -11.98
N SER A 78 -8.61 15.10 -13.09
CA SER A 78 -7.51 16.06 -13.12
C SER A 78 -7.84 17.25 -12.23
N ALA A 79 -7.20 17.34 -11.07
CA ALA A 79 -7.03 18.62 -10.41
C ALA A 79 -5.87 19.35 -11.13
N GLU A 80 -6.23 20.45 -11.81
CA GLU A 80 -5.45 21.56 -12.41
C GLU A 80 -4.01 21.28 -12.93
N PRO A 81 -3.67 21.72 -14.16
CA PRO A 81 -2.31 21.61 -14.68
C PRO A 81 -1.33 22.38 -13.79
N ALA A 82 -0.25 21.71 -13.38
CA ALA A 82 0.90 22.38 -12.78
C ALA A 82 1.45 23.38 -13.80
N THR A 83 1.16 24.66 -13.60
CA THR A 83 1.75 25.76 -14.37
C THR A 83 3.26 25.76 -14.10
N VAL A 84 4.05 25.36 -15.08
CA VAL A 84 5.50 25.60 -15.09
C VAL A 84 5.70 27.03 -15.59
N PRO A 85 6.22 27.99 -14.80
CA PRO A 85 6.50 29.32 -15.30
C PRO A 85 7.88 29.35 -15.96
N GLY A 86 7.94 29.85 -17.20
CA GLY A 86 9.08 30.63 -17.68
C GLY A 86 9.99 29.97 -18.73
N ALA A 87 9.62 30.11 -20.00
CA ALA A 87 10.60 30.38 -21.05
C ALA A 87 10.04 31.54 -21.90
N ALA A 88 10.41 32.76 -21.52
CA ALA A 88 10.16 33.95 -22.31
C ALA A 88 10.98 33.88 -23.61
N GLY A 89 10.33 34.14 -24.73
CA GLY A 89 10.96 34.21 -26.06
C GLY A 89 10.02 34.86 -27.06
N SER A 90 10.05 36.19 -27.11
CA SER A 90 9.42 37.05 -28.12
C SER A 90 9.94 36.72 -29.53
N GLY A 91 9.08 36.75 -30.55
CA GLY A 91 9.52 36.79 -31.94
C GLY A 91 8.49 36.47 -33.02
N SER A 92 7.73 37.50 -33.42
CA SER A 92 7.24 37.83 -34.78
C SER A 92 6.55 36.80 -35.70
N ALA A 93 5.43 37.25 -36.28
CA ALA A 93 4.56 36.55 -37.22
C ALA A 93 5.10 36.49 -38.66
N GLY A 94 4.75 35.43 -39.38
CA GLY A 94 4.80 35.31 -40.84
C GLY A 94 3.75 34.28 -41.32
N PRO A 95 3.01 34.50 -42.43
CA PRO A 95 1.91 33.64 -42.82
C PRO A 95 2.34 32.55 -43.82
N GLY A 96 1.79 31.35 -43.66
CA GLY A 96 1.70 30.35 -44.74
C GLY A 96 2.56 29.10 -44.57
N ALA A 97 2.00 28.06 -43.95
CA ALA A 97 2.16 26.66 -44.36
C ALA A 97 1.26 25.79 -43.48
N GLN A 98 0.21 25.21 -44.07
CA GLN A 98 -0.55 24.13 -43.46
C GLN A 98 0.36 22.91 -43.26
N ASN A 99 0.83 22.72 -42.03
CA ASN A 99 1.28 21.42 -41.56
C ASN A 99 0.30 20.97 -40.47
N LYS A 100 -0.52 19.97 -40.83
CA LYS A 100 -1.19 19.09 -39.86
C LYS A 100 -0.09 18.34 -39.09
N THR A 101 0.39 18.95 -38.01
CA THR A 101 1.08 18.23 -36.95
C THR A 101 0.06 17.95 -35.87
N ASP A 102 -0.16 16.67 -35.61
CA ASP A 102 -1.03 16.12 -34.57
C ASP A 102 -0.70 16.76 -33.21
N SER A 103 -1.41 17.83 -32.87
CA SER A 103 -1.41 18.45 -31.55
C SER A 103 -2.66 18.06 -30.75
N GLU A 104 -3.15 16.84 -30.96
CA GLU A 104 -4.01 16.14 -29.99
C GLU A 104 -3.17 15.73 -28.78
N SER A 105 -2.78 16.73 -27.99
CA SER A 105 -2.19 16.57 -26.67
C SER A 105 -3.26 16.17 -25.65
N ASN A 106 -3.75 14.94 -25.82
CA ASN A 106 -3.87 13.93 -24.78
C ASN A 106 -4.29 14.43 -23.38
N SER A 107 -5.49 14.99 -23.25
CA SER A 107 -6.24 15.08 -21.98
C SER A 107 -6.79 13.70 -21.57
N ARG A 108 -6.02 12.62 -21.73
CA ARG A 108 -6.40 11.30 -21.22
C ARG A 108 -6.46 11.40 -19.70
N SER A 109 -7.68 11.26 -19.15
CA SER A 109 -7.88 10.97 -17.73
C SER A 109 -6.88 9.89 -17.31
N ARG A 110 -6.03 10.20 -16.33
CA ARG A 110 -5.03 9.25 -15.84
C ARG A 110 -5.79 8.15 -15.10
N SER A 111 -5.96 7.01 -15.79
CA SER A 111 -6.58 5.82 -15.23
C SER A 111 -5.51 4.93 -14.62
N GLU A 112 -5.78 4.46 -13.40
CA GLU A 112 -4.88 3.57 -12.65
C GLU A 112 -5.53 2.20 -12.55
N PHE A 113 -4.75 1.14 -12.80
CA PHE A 113 -5.18 -0.22 -12.60
C PHE A 113 -4.87 -0.65 -11.18
N TRP A 114 -5.92 -0.89 -10.40
CA TRP A 114 -5.84 -1.32 -9.01
C TRP A 114 -6.19 -2.80 -8.90
N VAL A 115 -5.38 -3.51 -8.13
CA VAL A 115 -5.59 -4.91 -7.75
C VAL A 115 -5.81 -4.95 -6.26
N CYS A 116 -6.83 -5.68 -5.82
CA CYS A 116 -7.09 -5.94 -4.42
C CYS A 116 -7.08 -7.45 -4.16
N ARG A 117 -6.54 -7.86 -3.02
CA ARG A 117 -6.67 -9.21 -2.49
C ARG A 117 -7.31 -9.18 -1.12
N GLN A 118 -8.09 -10.22 -0.82
CA GLN A 118 -8.65 -10.48 0.50
C GLN A 118 -8.43 -11.94 0.88
N SER A 119 -8.11 -12.20 2.14
CA SER A 119 -7.95 -13.55 2.69
C SER A 119 -8.37 -13.59 4.15
N GLU A 120 -8.89 -14.73 4.59
CA GLU A 120 -9.30 -14.97 5.98
C GLU A 120 -8.44 -16.09 6.58
N HIS A 121 -7.86 -15.83 7.75
CA HIS A 121 -6.91 -16.73 8.41
C HIS A 121 -7.43 -17.08 9.79
N VAL A 122 -7.47 -18.36 10.14
CA VAL A 122 -7.81 -18.76 11.51
C VAL A 122 -6.80 -18.11 12.46
N ASN A 123 -7.27 -17.40 13.48
CA ASN A 123 -6.39 -16.75 14.43
C ASN A 123 -5.76 -17.80 15.35
N ALA A 124 -4.65 -18.40 14.90
CA ALA A 124 -3.96 -19.46 15.61
C ALA A 124 -2.49 -19.54 15.21
N ARG A 125 -1.63 -19.88 16.16
CA ARG A 125 -0.22 -20.20 15.90
C ARG A 125 -0.11 -21.65 15.42
N ALA A 126 -0.47 -21.91 14.16
CA ALA A 126 -0.52 -23.24 13.56
C ALA A 126 -0.08 -23.25 12.08
N ASP A 127 0.26 -24.42 11.55
CA ASP A 127 0.73 -24.56 10.16
C ASP A 127 -0.31 -24.09 9.13
N GLY A 128 0.15 -23.33 8.15
CA GLY A 128 -0.69 -22.77 7.10
C GLY A 128 -1.59 -21.61 7.54
N THR A 129 -1.41 -21.09 8.77
CA THR A 129 -2.07 -19.89 9.27
C THR A 129 -1.21 -19.14 10.28
N ALA A 130 -1.69 -18.03 10.84
CA ALA A 130 -0.96 -17.19 11.79
C ALA A 130 -1.88 -16.56 12.85
N SER A 131 -1.34 -16.33 14.04
CA SER A 131 -2.03 -15.60 15.10
C SER A 131 -2.05 -14.10 14.80
N TRP A 132 -2.96 -13.37 15.44
CA TRP A 132 -3.03 -11.91 15.35
C TRP A 132 -1.69 -11.23 15.69
N ALA A 133 -1.01 -11.72 16.73
CA ALA A 133 0.30 -11.21 17.11
C ALA A 133 1.34 -11.40 16.00
N GLU A 134 1.31 -12.52 15.28
CA GLU A 134 2.22 -12.77 14.15
C GLU A 134 1.89 -11.91 12.94
N PHE A 135 0.60 -11.63 12.70
CA PHE A 135 0.16 -10.64 11.71
C PHE A 135 0.68 -9.24 12.04
N GLN A 136 0.54 -8.81 13.29
CA GLN A 136 1.01 -7.51 13.74
C GLN A 136 2.54 -7.40 13.67
N GLU A 137 3.28 -8.38 14.22
CA GLU A 137 4.74 -8.39 14.19
C GLU A 137 5.27 -8.39 12.76
N GLY A 138 4.73 -9.24 11.87
CA GLY A 138 5.33 -9.46 10.56
C GLY A 138 4.86 -8.53 9.44
N LEU A 139 3.70 -7.90 9.57
CA LEU A 139 3.17 -7.00 8.53
C LEU A 139 3.16 -5.53 8.93
N ARG A 140 3.31 -5.20 10.21
CA ARG A 140 3.28 -3.81 10.69
C ARG A 140 4.66 -3.38 11.17
N THR A 141 5.20 -4.06 12.19
CA THR A 141 6.52 -3.72 12.73
C THR A 141 7.62 -4.04 11.73
N ASP A 142 8.55 -3.11 11.54
CA ASP A 142 9.68 -3.24 10.61
C ASP A 142 9.24 -3.75 9.22
N HIS A 143 8.09 -3.26 8.73
CA HIS A 143 7.37 -3.79 7.57
C HIS A 143 8.28 -4.06 6.36
N ALA A 144 9.07 -3.08 5.94
CA ALA A 144 9.94 -3.22 4.76
C ALA A 144 11.06 -4.27 4.98
N GLN A 145 11.61 -4.34 6.20
CA GLN A 145 12.65 -5.31 6.54
C GLN A 145 12.10 -6.73 6.57
N HIS A 146 10.93 -6.95 7.18
CA HIS A 146 10.26 -8.24 7.15
C HIS A 146 9.86 -8.64 5.72
N GLU A 147 9.38 -7.70 4.90
CA GLU A 147 9.10 -7.96 3.48
C GLU A 147 10.36 -8.45 2.74
N MET A 148 11.53 -7.90 3.02
CA MET A 148 12.80 -8.40 2.47
C MET A 148 13.11 -9.84 2.91
N GLU A 149 12.76 -10.23 4.13
CA GLU A 149 13.00 -11.60 4.62
C GLU A 149 12.11 -12.65 3.96
N TYR A 150 10.86 -12.31 3.65
CA TYR A 150 9.89 -13.29 3.11
C TYR A 150 9.61 -13.17 1.62
N THR A 151 9.90 -12.04 0.99
CA THR A 151 9.65 -11.81 -0.44
C THR A 151 10.93 -12.02 -1.25
N PRO A 152 11.08 -13.15 -1.99
CA PRO A 152 12.36 -13.51 -2.63
C PRO A 152 12.88 -12.50 -3.66
N THR A 153 12.01 -11.65 -4.20
CA THR A 153 12.42 -10.61 -5.14
C THR A 153 12.97 -9.38 -4.44
N VAL A 154 12.60 -9.10 -3.19
CA VAL A 154 13.13 -7.95 -2.44
C VAL A 154 14.53 -8.31 -1.98
N SER A 155 15.50 -7.54 -2.43
CA SER A 155 16.93 -7.85 -2.28
C SER A 155 17.72 -6.82 -1.50
N ALA A 156 17.15 -5.63 -1.30
CA ALA A 156 17.67 -4.60 -0.43
C ALA A 156 16.55 -3.66 0.01
N VAL A 157 16.65 -3.19 1.24
CA VAL A 157 15.83 -2.13 1.82
C VAL A 157 16.77 -1.12 2.47
N GLU A 158 16.56 0.15 2.19
CA GLU A 158 17.28 1.24 2.84
C GLU A 158 16.29 2.27 3.37
N LYS A 159 16.32 2.47 4.69
CA LYS A 159 15.53 3.50 5.36
C LYS A 159 16.20 4.85 5.13
N LEU A 160 15.47 5.75 4.47
CA LEU A 160 15.94 7.06 4.06
C LEU A 160 15.58 8.15 5.06
N LEU A 161 14.38 8.08 5.64
CA LEU A 161 13.84 9.04 6.60
C LEU A 161 12.91 8.31 7.59
N ASP A 162 12.81 8.80 8.81
CA ASP A 162 11.90 8.30 9.84
C ASP A 162 11.37 9.44 10.70
N TRP A 163 10.06 9.46 10.96
CA TRP A 163 9.46 10.43 11.87
C TRP A 163 9.28 9.77 13.22
N ASN A 164 9.87 10.38 14.25
CA ASN A 164 9.77 9.88 15.61
C ASN A 164 8.30 9.77 16.05
N GLU A 165 7.87 8.56 16.40
CA GLU A 165 6.52 8.23 16.87
C GLU A 165 6.06 9.12 18.03
N ALA A 166 6.97 9.48 18.95
CA ALA A 166 6.66 10.35 20.08
C ALA A 166 6.20 11.75 19.65
N HIS A 167 6.55 12.19 18.43
CA HIS A 167 6.11 13.47 17.87
C HIS A 167 4.80 13.36 17.08
N ILE A 168 4.37 12.15 16.70
CA ILE A 168 3.11 11.95 15.98
C ILE A 168 1.96 11.84 16.98
N GLY A 169 2.06 10.92 17.96
CA GLY A 169 0.99 10.65 18.93
C GLY A 169 -0.28 10.06 18.32
N GLU A 170 -1.39 10.09 19.07
CA GLU A 170 -2.69 9.58 18.59
C GLU A 170 -3.28 10.51 17.51
N ILE A 171 -3.95 9.93 16.52
CA ILE A 171 -4.59 10.64 15.39
C ILE A 171 -6.06 10.21 15.31
N GLU A 172 -6.98 11.17 15.28
CA GLU A 172 -8.40 10.90 15.10
C GLU A 172 -8.81 11.19 13.65
N VAL A 173 -9.43 10.21 13.00
CA VAL A 173 -9.91 10.30 11.60
C VAL A 173 -11.24 9.58 11.51
N ASP A 174 -12.28 10.27 11.02
CA ASP A 174 -13.62 9.69 10.80
C ASP A 174 -14.20 8.92 12.01
N GLY A 175 -13.93 9.42 13.22
CA GLY A 175 -14.37 8.80 14.48
C GLY A 175 -13.55 7.56 14.90
N VAL A 176 -12.43 7.29 14.23
CA VAL A 176 -11.47 6.23 14.58
C VAL A 176 -10.22 6.85 15.20
N THR A 177 -9.86 6.39 16.39
CA THR A 177 -8.59 6.76 17.04
C THR A 177 -7.48 5.81 16.61
N PHE A 178 -6.54 6.33 15.82
CA PHE A 178 -5.32 5.66 15.43
C PHE A 178 -4.22 5.88 16.47
N LYS A 179 -3.53 4.80 16.82
CA LYS A 179 -2.44 4.72 17.79
C LYS A 179 -1.20 4.11 17.17
N ASP A 180 -0.08 4.26 17.88
CA ASP A 180 1.24 3.74 17.50
C ASP A 180 1.58 4.13 16.05
N VAL A 181 1.35 5.41 15.71
CA VAL A 181 1.42 5.89 14.33
C VAL A 181 2.87 6.12 13.95
N GLU A 182 3.32 5.39 12.94
CA GLU A 182 4.67 5.45 12.40
C GLU A 182 4.65 6.02 10.99
N MET A 183 5.68 6.80 10.63
CA MET A 183 5.89 7.27 9.27
C MET A 183 7.37 7.19 8.91
N GLU A 184 7.69 6.63 7.76
CA GLU A 184 9.07 6.45 7.29
C GLU A 184 9.17 6.45 5.76
N VAL A 185 10.34 6.76 5.21
CA VAL A 185 10.63 6.62 3.78
C VAL A 185 11.64 5.50 3.58
N ASN A 186 11.31 4.54 2.74
CA ASN A 186 12.20 3.45 2.35
C ASN A 186 12.50 3.46 0.85
N LEU A 187 13.72 3.09 0.49
CA LEU A 187 14.11 2.65 -0.84
C LEU A 187 14.14 1.12 -0.87
N ILE A 188 13.26 0.51 -1.66
CA ILE A 188 13.10 -0.94 -1.75
C ILE A 188 13.55 -1.40 -3.13
N THR A 189 14.45 -2.39 -3.19
CA THR A 189 15.01 -2.91 -4.44
C THR A 189 14.56 -4.33 -4.71
N HIS A 190 13.80 -4.50 -5.79
CA HIS A 190 13.45 -5.80 -6.35
C HIS A 190 14.45 -6.26 -7.41
N THR A 191 14.93 -7.50 -7.30
CA THR A 191 15.69 -8.19 -8.32
C THR A 191 14.91 -9.41 -8.82
N PHE A 192 15.06 -9.69 -10.12
CA PHE A 192 14.32 -10.76 -10.79
C PHE A 192 15.31 -11.75 -11.41
N LYS A 193 14.89 -13.02 -11.50
CA LYS A 193 15.66 -14.08 -12.14
C LYS A 193 14.97 -14.51 -13.44
N PRO A 194 15.73 -14.73 -14.53
CA PRO A 194 17.17 -14.50 -14.63
C PRO A 194 17.51 -13.00 -14.79
N SER A 195 18.56 -12.53 -14.10
CA SER A 195 18.88 -11.10 -13.95
C SER A 195 19.36 -10.40 -15.22
N PHE A 196 19.65 -11.14 -16.29
CA PHE A 196 20.03 -10.56 -17.59
C PHE A 196 18.81 -10.12 -18.42
N LEU A 197 17.61 -10.65 -18.14
CA LEU A 197 16.38 -10.32 -18.89
C LEU A 197 15.60 -9.14 -18.30
N ILE A 198 15.62 -9.00 -16.97
CA ILE A 198 14.81 -8.00 -16.26
C ILE A 198 15.74 -7.23 -15.32
N SER A 199 15.97 -5.95 -15.65
CA SER A 199 16.70 -5.04 -14.77
C SER A 199 16.05 -4.97 -13.37
N PRO A 200 16.81 -4.68 -12.31
CA PRO A 200 16.24 -4.41 -10.99
C PRO A 200 15.20 -3.28 -11.03
N ARG A 201 14.28 -3.29 -10.06
CA ARG A 201 13.31 -2.21 -9.84
C ARG A 201 13.51 -1.62 -8.47
N CYS A 202 13.61 -0.31 -8.40
CA CYS A 202 13.76 0.43 -7.16
C CYS A 202 12.52 1.29 -6.94
N PHE A 203 11.96 1.23 -5.74
CA PHE A 203 10.77 1.96 -5.33
C PHE A 203 11.12 2.82 -4.14
N ILE A 204 10.80 4.11 -4.20
CA ILE A 204 10.91 5.01 -3.06
C ILE A 204 9.50 5.20 -2.53
N SER A 205 9.26 4.81 -1.29
CA SER A 205 7.91 4.80 -0.72
C SER A 205 7.89 5.42 0.67
N LEU A 206 6.99 6.39 0.85
CA LEU A 206 6.59 6.87 2.17
C LEU A 206 5.57 5.89 2.74
N THR A 207 5.92 5.25 3.85
CA THR A 207 5.07 4.32 4.57
C THR A 207 4.45 5.03 5.78
N ILE A 208 3.13 4.88 5.96
CA ILE A 208 2.42 5.27 7.19
C ILE A 208 1.79 4.01 7.76
N SER A 209 2.09 3.65 9.01
CA SER A 209 1.47 2.51 9.69
C SER A 209 0.78 2.96 10.98
N ALA A 210 -0.36 2.37 11.30
CA ALA A 210 -1.14 2.73 12.49
C ALA A 210 -2.01 1.58 13.00
N ALA A 211 -2.22 1.52 14.32
CA ALA A 211 -3.12 0.59 15.01
C ALA A 211 -4.42 1.31 15.29
N TYR A 212 -5.53 0.59 15.33
CA TYR A 212 -6.79 1.12 15.83
C TYR A 212 -7.67 -0.02 16.34
N HIS A 213 -8.71 0.34 17.08
CA HIS A 213 -9.72 -0.58 17.54
C HIS A 213 -11.06 -0.26 16.88
N GLY A 214 -11.84 -1.30 16.61
CA GLY A 214 -13.22 -1.15 16.14
C GLY A 214 -13.34 -1.05 14.62
N HIS A 215 -14.57 -0.94 14.14
CA HIS A 215 -14.86 -0.73 12.73
C HIS A 215 -15.10 0.77 12.50
N PRO A 216 -14.53 1.40 11.46
CA PRO A 216 -14.95 2.74 11.03
C PRO A 216 -16.44 2.67 10.70
N SER A 217 -17.29 3.13 11.60
CA SER A 217 -18.73 2.89 11.47
C SER A 217 -19.25 3.72 10.30
N THR A 218 -19.85 3.07 9.29
CA THR A 218 -20.87 3.76 8.48
C THR A 218 -21.93 4.24 9.46
N PRO A 219 -22.37 5.52 9.42
CA PRO A 219 -23.34 6.04 10.37
C PRO A 219 -24.59 5.16 10.35
N SER A 220 -24.80 4.43 11.45
CA SER A 220 -25.97 3.59 11.63
C SER A 220 -27.17 4.49 11.81
N SER A 221 -27.95 4.68 10.75
CA SER A 221 -29.35 5.01 10.85
C SER A 221 -30.06 3.83 11.53
N HIS A 222 -30.13 3.86 12.87
CA HIS A 222 -31.16 3.31 13.75
C HIS A 222 -30.59 3.07 15.16
N GLY A 223 -31.01 3.90 16.11
CA GLY A 223 -30.56 3.91 17.51
C GLY A 223 -31.08 2.73 18.33
N ALA A 224 -30.44 1.57 18.18
CA ALA A 224 -30.52 0.50 19.15
C ALA A 224 -29.16 0.38 19.85
N GLU A 225 -29.13 0.70 21.15
CA GLU A 225 -27.98 0.43 22.04
C GLU A 225 -27.69 -1.09 22.05
N GLN A 226 -26.73 -1.52 21.23
CA GLN A 226 -26.07 -2.80 21.44
C GLN A 226 -25.00 -2.62 22.51
N PRO A 227 -24.87 -3.57 23.47
CA PRO A 227 -23.77 -3.53 24.43
C PRO A 227 -22.43 -3.50 23.69
N PRO A 228 -21.42 -2.76 24.17
CA PRO A 228 -20.15 -2.60 23.48
C PRO A 228 -19.48 -3.97 23.33
N THR A 229 -19.52 -4.53 22.14
CA THR A 229 -18.61 -5.60 21.76
C THR A 229 -17.20 -5.04 21.91
N PRO A 230 -16.26 -5.73 22.60
CA PRO A 230 -14.89 -5.27 22.69
C PRO A 230 -14.37 -5.01 21.28
N GLU A 231 -13.96 -3.77 21.04
CA GLU A 231 -13.56 -3.30 19.73
C GLU A 231 -12.36 -4.11 19.24
N ALA A 232 -12.56 -4.82 18.14
CA ALA A 232 -11.55 -5.73 17.63
C ALA A 232 -10.30 -4.97 17.17
N PRO A 233 -9.10 -5.46 17.52
CA PRO A 233 -7.86 -4.83 17.10
C PRO A 233 -7.70 -4.92 15.58
N SER A 234 -7.19 -3.83 15.02
CA SER A 234 -6.91 -3.67 13.60
C SER A 234 -5.63 -2.87 13.39
N PHE A 235 -5.00 -3.03 12.23
CA PHE A 235 -3.94 -2.12 11.81
C PHE A 235 -4.00 -1.86 10.31
N LEU A 236 -3.37 -0.76 9.91
CA LEU A 236 -3.31 -0.27 8.56
C LEU A 236 -1.87 0.12 8.22
N THR A 237 -1.40 -0.26 7.03
CA THR A 237 -0.13 0.18 6.45
C THR A 237 -0.41 0.77 5.07
N LEU A 238 0.04 2.00 4.86
CA LEU A 238 -0.10 2.76 3.61
C LEU A 238 1.28 2.91 2.99
N GLN A 239 1.37 2.80 1.67
CA GLN A 239 2.60 3.08 0.94
C GLN A 239 2.30 4.07 -0.18
N ILE A 240 2.94 5.24 -0.12
CA ILE A 240 2.75 6.39 -1.01
C ILE A 240 4.04 6.58 -1.83
N PRO A 241 3.99 6.50 -3.17
CA PRO A 241 5.19 6.58 -3.98
C PRO A 241 5.79 7.99 -3.96
N LEU A 242 7.11 8.06 -3.81
CA LEU A 242 7.89 9.28 -3.95
C LEU A 242 8.81 9.20 -5.16
N HIS A 243 9.15 10.35 -5.73
CA HIS A 243 10.17 10.45 -6.76
C HIS A 243 11.28 11.41 -6.35
N ALA A 244 12.52 10.92 -6.47
CA ALA A 244 13.71 11.72 -6.28
C ALA A 244 14.03 12.51 -7.55
N ALA A 245 13.74 13.81 -7.55
CA ALA A 245 14.19 14.74 -8.57
C ALA A 245 15.11 15.80 -7.94
N ALA A 246 16.16 16.20 -8.66
CA ALA A 246 17.15 17.18 -8.19
C ALA A 246 16.55 18.48 -7.60
N PRO A 247 15.49 19.11 -8.16
CA PRO A 247 14.92 20.33 -7.57
C PRO A 247 14.05 20.07 -6.32
N SER A 248 13.63 18.83 -6.06
CA SER A 248 12.75 18.49 -4.94
C SER A 248 13.42 17.69 -3.83
N THR A 249 14.62 17.16 -4.08
CA THR A 249 15.32 16.21 -3.20
C THR A 249 16.61 16.83 -2.67
N PRO A 250 16.84 16.84 -1.35
CA PRO A 250 18.05 17.43 -0.78
C PRO A 250 19.31 16.75 -1.32
N PRO A 251 20.42 17.48 -1.56
CA PRO A 251 21.63 16.90 -2.17
C PRO A 251 22.19 15.70 -1.42
N ALA A 252 22.17 15.74 -0.07
CA ALA A 252 22.63 14.62 0.75
C ALA A 252 21.75 13.37 0.55
N LEU A 253 20.43 13.54 0.57
CA LEU A 253 19.47 12.46 0.35
C LEU A 253 19.54 11.91 -1.08
N LEU A 254 19.68 12.78 -2.08
CA LEU A 254 19.85 12.39 -3.48
C LEU A 254 21.13 11.57 -3.68
N LYS A 255 22.22 11.94 -2.99
CA LYS A 255 23.48 11.18 -2.99
C LYS A 255 23.30 9.80 -2.38
N THR A 256 22.63 9.70 -1.23
CA THR A 256 22.29 8.43 -0.59
C THR A 256 21.50 7.55 -1.56
N ILE A 257 20.35 8.02 -2.04
CA ILE A 257 19.51 7.31 -3.02
C ILE A 257 20.32 6.84 -4.24
N SER A 258 21.16 7.71 -4.80
CA SER A 258 21.97 7.38 -5.98
C SER A 258 23.04 6.33 -5.70
N ALA A 259 23.59 6.27 -4.49
CA ALA A 259 24.57 5.28 -4.08
C ALA A 259 23.94 3.89 -3.86
N SER A 260 22.68 3.88 -3.42
CA SER A 260 21.93 2.68 -3.06
C SER A 260 21.29 1.96 -4.24
N ILE A 261 20.97 2.70 -5.32
CA ILE A 261 20.34 2.16 -6.51
C ILE A 261 21.36 1.33 -7.31
N PRO A 262 21.10 0.03 -7.56
CA PRO A 262 22.01 -0.79 -8.37
C PRO A 262 22.17 -0.27 -9.80
N LYS A 263 23.32 -0.56 -10.41
CA LYS A 263 23.54 -0.27 -11.84
C LYS A 263 22.43 -0.91 -12.68
N ARG A 264 21.91 -0.16 -13.66
CA ARG A 264 20.81 -0.55 -14.58
C ARG A 264 19.43 -0.71 -13.93
N ALA A 265 19.28 -0.42 -12.63
CA ALA A 265 17.98 -0.42 -12.00
C ALA A 265 17.07 0.65 -12.64
N VAL A 266 15.78 0.34 -12.69
CA VAL A 266 14.74 1.27 -13.15
C VAL A 266 13.94 1.72 -11.94
N LEU A 267 13.76 3.02 -11.79
CA LEU A 267 12.83 3.57 -10.81
C LEU A 267 11.40 3.24 -11.23
N ALA A 268 10.68 2.59 -10.32
CA ALA A 268 9.31 2.15 -10.49
C ALA A 268 8.46 2.73 -9.36
N ASN A 269 7.14 2.69 -9.53
CA ASN A 269 6.21 3.26 -8.56
C ASN A 269 5.16 2.22 -8.18
N TYR A 270 4.75 2.24 -6.92
CA TYR A 270 3.51 1.61 -6.49
C TYR A 270 2.89 2.45 -5.39
N ALA A 271 1.57 2.37 -5.28
CA ALA A 271 0.85 2.77 -4.07
C ALA A 271 0.14 1.55 -3.52
N SER A 272 0.05 1.44 -2.20
CA SER A 272 -0.65 0.33 -1.57
C SER A 272 -1.36 0.77 -0.29
N ILE A 273 -2.37 -0.03 0.07
CA ILE A 273 -3.06 -0.01 1.35
C ILE A 273 -3.18 -1.45 1.79
N GLU A 274 -2.76 -1.74 3.01
CA GLU A 274 -2.85 -3.06 3.62
C GLU A 274 -3.49 -2.95 4.99
N ARG A 275 -4.60 -3.68 5.19
CA ARG A 275 -5.37 -3.72 6.44
C ARG A 275 -5.47 -5.15 6.94
N ALA A 276 -5.18 -5.36 8.22
CA ALA A 276 -5.52 -6.58 8.92
C ALA A 276 -6.50 -6.25 10.06
N GLU A 277 -7.52 -7.09 10.23
CA GLU A 277 -8.54 -6.92 11.26
C GLU A 277 -8.81 -8.26 11.93
N LEU A 278 -8.81 -8.27 13.27
CA LEU A 278 -9.31 -9.43 14.00
C LEU A 278 -10.84 -9.44 13.95
N ARG A 279 -11.43 -10.58 13.59
CA ARG A 279 -12.88 -10.76 13.49
C ARG A 279 -13.30 -11.96 14.32
N SER A 280 -14.54 -11.95 14.78
CA SER A 280 -15.17 -13.10 15.44
C SER A 280 -16.34 -13.59 14.60
N ARG A 281 -16.41 -14.90 14.38
CA ARG A 281 -17.56 -15.56 13.75
C ARG A 281 -18.45 -16.13 14.84
N SER A 282 -19.69 -15.65 14.93
CA SER A 282 -20.72 -16.32 15.72
C SER A 282 -21.40 -17.37 14.86
N THR A 283 -21.20 -18.65 15.15
CA THR A 283 -22.06 -19.69 14.62
C THR A 283 -23.38 -19.67 15.39
N SER A 284 -24.49 -19.37 14.71
CA SER A 284 -25.81 -19.63 15.29
C SER A 284 -25.98 -21.14 15.44
N PRO A 285 -26.46 -21.63 16.59
CA PRO A 285 -26.73 -23.06 16.74
C PRO A 285 -27.80 -23.46 15.71
N SER A 286 -27.47 -24.46 14.89
CA SER A 286 -28.46 -25.19 14.12
C SER A 286 -29.55 -25.68 15.08
N ALA A 287 -30.82 -25.50 14.70
CA ALA A 287 -32.00 -25.80 15.52
C ALA A 287 -32.10 -27.29 15.89
N SER A 288 -31.29 -27.72 16.85
CA SER A 288 -31.32 -29.06 17.44
C SER A 288 -30.91 -28.97 18.91
N GLY A 289 -31.83 -28.41 19.71
CA GLY A 289 -32.22 -28.90 21.04
C GLY A 289 -31.18 -29.28 22.09
N SER A 290 -29.93 -28.84 22.02
CA SER A 290 -28.97 -29.07 23.10
C SER A 290 -28.27 -27.77 23.47
N SER A 291 -28.23 -27.51 24.78
CA SER A 291 -27.58 -26.37 25.43
C SER A 291 -26.05 -26.47 25.24
N GLN A 292 -25.56 -26.19 24.05
CA GLN A 292 -24.12 -26.13 23.75
C GLN A 292 -23.65 -24.68 23.70
N SER A 293 -22.59 -24.43 24.47
CA SER A 293 -21.80 -23.21 24.51
C SER A 293 -21.61 -22.62 23.11
N LYS A 294 -21.93 -21.33 22.96
CA LYS A 294 -21.68 -20.56 21.73
C LYS A 294 -20.17 -20.47 21.52
N THR A 295 -19.59 -21.38 20.74
CA THR A 295 -18.16 -21.34 20.41
C THR A 295 -17.90 -20.24 19.39
N SER A 296 -17.44 -19.08 19.83
CA SER A 296 -16.93 -18.03 18.93
C SER A 296 -15.55 -18.43 18.41
N SER A 297 -15.38 -18.50 17.09
CA SER A 297 -14.05 -18.63 16.47
C SER A 297 -13.57 -17.26 16.01
N SER A 298 -12.31 -16.93 16.27
CA SER A 298 -11.70 -15.70 15.77
C SER A 298 -10.85 -15.97 14.53
N TYR A 299 -10.80 -15.00 13.63
CA TYR A 299 -10.03 -15.06 12.39
C TYR A 299 -9.50 -13.67 12.04
N THR A 300 -8.36 -13.60 11.37
CA THR A 300 -7.81 -12.36 10.82
C THR A 300 -8.27 -12.21 9.38
N GLU A 301 -9.00 -11.14 9.10
CA GLU A 301 -9.26 -10.69 7.73
C GLU A 301 -8.09 -9.82 7.29
N TRP A 302 -7.50 -10.17 6.15
CA TRP A 302 -6.36 -9.46 5.60
C TRP A 302 -6.66 -9.00 4.17
N THR A 303 -6.73 -7.68 4.00
CA THR A 303 -7.02 -7.00 2.74
C THR A 303 -5.82 -6.16 2.30
N MET A 304 -5.41 -6.28 1.03
CA MET A 304 -4.41 -5.41 0.42
C MET A 304 -4.91 -4.90 -0.92
N ALA A 305 -4.84 -3.60 -1.16
CA ALA A 305 -5.10 -2.98 -2.46
C ALA A 305 -3.85 -2.26 -2.93
N THR A 306 -3.45 -2.47 -4.18
CA THR A 306 -2.25 -1.86 -4.76
C THR A 306 -2.43 -1.49 -6.23
N THR A 307 -1.72 -0.45 -6.65
CA THR A 307 -1.47 -0.13 -8.05
C THR A 307 0.04 0.01 -8.24
N SER A 308 0.56 -0.43 -9.39
CA SER A 308 1.99 -0.40 -9.66
C SER A 308 2.28 -0.16 -11.15
N ASP A 309 3.41 0.50 -11.40
CA ASP A 309 4.06 0.65 -12.68
C ASP A 309 5.55 0.32 -12.51
N ALA A 310 5.96 -0.81 -13.07
CA ALA A 310 7.35 -1.24 -13.11
C ALA A 310 8.21 -0.34 -14.02
N ALA A 311 7.63 0.54 -14.83
CA ALA A 311 8.32 1.41 -15.78
C ALA A 311 9.26 0.64 -16.75
N GLY A 312 10.07 1.40 -17.49
CA GLY A 312 10.95 0.86 -18.53
C GLY A 312 10.16 0.24 -19.70
N SER A 313 10.67 -0.87 -20.24
CA SER A 313 10.12 -1.49 -21.45
C SER A 313 9.10 -2.62 -21.19
N ILE A 314 8.70 -2.87 -19.93
CA ILE A 314 7.73 -3.94 -19.62
C ILE A 314 6.32 -3.44 -19.95
N PRO A 315 5.62 -4.00 -20.95
CA PRO A 315 4.31 -3.51 -21.33
C PRO A 315 3.29 -3.64 -20.19
N GLN A 316 2.42 -2.65 -20.05
CA GLN A 316 1.41 -2.62 -18.98
C GLN A 316 0.50 -3.85 -18.97
N TRP A 317 0.16 -4.41 -20.14
CA TRP A 317 -0.66 -5.62 -20.21
C TRP A 317 0.06 -6.85 -19.62
N VAL A 318 1.40 -6.90 -19.64
CA VAL A 318 2.20 -7.94 -18.98
C VAL A 318 2.16 -7.76 -17.47
N GLN A 319 2.43 -6.52 -17.01
CA GLN A 319 2.41 -6.18 -15.58
C GLN A 319 1.05 -6.46 -14.93
N ARG A 320 -0.04 -6.36 -15.70
CA ARG A 320 -1.42 -6.58 -15.23
C ARG A 320 -1.94 -8.00 -15.48
N SER A 321 -1.14 -8.86 -16.11
CA SER A 321 -1.56 -10.21 -16.48
C SER A 321 -1.30 -11.22 -15.36
N TRP A 322 -2.34 -11.93 -14.96
CA TRP A 322 -2.20 -13.11 -14.10
C TRP A 322 -1.31 -14.19 -14.74
N ALA A 323 -1.54 -14.48 -16.02
CA ALA A 323 -0.87 -15.59 -16.72
C ALA A 323 0.63 -15.37 -16.88
N LEU A 324 1.06 -14.10 -16.99
CA LEU A 324 2.46 -13.72 -17.14
C LEU A 324 3.13 -13.33 -15.82
N GLY A 325 2.47 -13.57 -14.69
CA GLY A 325 3.06 -13.33 -13.37
C GLY A 325 3.15 -11.86 -12.97
N GLY A 326 2.29 -11.02 -13.53
CA GLY A 326 2.15 -9.62 -13.11
C GLY A 326 1.58 -9.45 -11.70
N VAL A 327 1.28 -8.20 -11.34
CA VAL A 327 0.82 -7.76 -10.02
C VAL A 327 -0.29 -8.65 -9.44
N PRO A 328 -1.34 -9.08 -10.18
CA PRO A 328 -2.35 -9.97 -9.63
C PRO A 328 -1.84 -11.31 -9.09
N LYS A 329 -0.81 -11.89 -9.73
CA LYS A 329 -0.22 -13.15 -9.28
C LYS A 329 0.72 -12.92 -8.10
N ALA A 330 1.49 -11.82 -8.14
CA ALA A 330 2.40 -11.43 -7.07
C ALA A 330 1.64 -11.25 -5.75
N VAL A 331 0.61 -10.40 -5.72
CA VAL A 331 -0.15 -10.14 -4.48
C VAL A 331 -0.76 -11.41 -3.90
N VAL A 332 -1.23 -12.35 -4.74
CA VAL A 332 -1.72 -13.64 -4.25
C VAL A 332 -0.59 -14.47 -3.62
N ALA A 333 0.59 -14.51 -4.25
CA ALA A 333 1.74 -15.26 -3.74
C ALA A 333 2.23 -14.74 -2.38
N ASP A 334 2.16 -13.43 -2.15
CA ASP A 334 2.61 -12.77 -0.90
C ASP A 334 1.93 -13.36 0.34
N VAL A 335 0.67 -13.80 0.22
CA VAL A 335 -0.04 -14.47 1.33
C VAL A 335 0.66 -15.75 1.76
N GLY A 336 1.09 -16.58 0.81
CA GLY A 336 1.82 -17.81 1.09
C GLY A 336 3.23 -17.51 1.59
N LEU A 337 3.90 -16.50 1.02
CA LEU A 337 5.24 -16.09 1.45
C LEU A 337 5.26 -15.67 2.92
N PHE A 338 4.33 -14.81 3.33
CA PHE A 338 4.17 -14.39 4.72
C PHE A 338 3.89 -15.56 5.66
N ILE A 339 2.90 -16.41 5.34
CA ILE A 339 2.58 -17.57 6.19
C ILE A 339 3.73 -18.59 6.25
N GLY A 340 4.45 -18.80 5.15
CA GLY A 340 5.63 -19.65 5.16
C GLY A 340 6.76 -19.07 6.01
N TRP A 341 6.91 -17.75 6.05
CA TRP A 341 7.90 -17.07 6.88
C TRP A 341 7.56 -17.14 8.37
N THR A 342 6.30 -16.93 8.75
CA THR A 342 5.87 -17.10 10.16
C THR A 342 6.13 -18.53 10.64
N MET A 343 5.80 -19.53 9.82
CA MET A 343 6.10 -20.95 10.11
C MET A 343 7.60 -21.20 10.33
N ARG A 344 8.48 -20.65 9.47
CA ARG A 344 9.94 -20.78 9.64
C ARG A 344 10.44 -20.13 10.94
N ARG A 345 9.95 -18.93 11.27
CA ARG A 345 10.34 -18.21 12.50
C ARG A 345 9.95 -18.94 13.78
N ARG A 346 8.82 -19.65 13.78
CA ARG A 346 8.44 -20.53 14.90
C ARG A 346 9.46 -21.65 15.11
N GLY A 347 9.92 -22.27 14.02
CA GLY A 347 10.90 -23.35 14.06
C GLY A 347 12.27 -22.90 14.55
N THR A 348 12.70 -21.69 14.21
CA THR A 348 13.97 -21.12 14.69
C THR A 348 13.92 -20.64 16.14
N ALA A 349 12.74 -20.29 16.67
CA ALA A 349 12.58 -19.86 18.07
C ALA A 349 12.54 -21.04 19.07
N ALA A 350 12.53 -22.29 18.59
CA ALA A 350 12.42 -23.50 19.40
C ALA A 350 13.79 -24.19 19.66
N THR A 351 14.90 -23.55 19.30
CA THR A 351 16.29 -24.02 19.47
C THR A 351 17.10 -23.04 20.29
#